data_AF-F0H8I8-F1
#
_entry.id   AF-F0H8I8-F1
#
_cell.length_a   1.000
_cell.length_b   1.000
_cell.length_c   1.000
_cell.angle_alpha   90.00
_cell.angle_beta   90.00
_cell.angle_gamma   90.00
#
_symmetry.space_group_name_H-M   'P 1'
#
loop_
_entity.id
_entity.type
_entity.pdbx_description
1 polymer ?
#
loop_
_entity_poly.entity_id
_entity_poly.type
_entity_poly.pdbx_seq_one_letter_code
_entity_poly.pdbx_strand_id
1 'polypeptide(L)'
;MKKTLFSICAFLLALTASAQRMDTPAGTLIDNMYRISDSWKQKSWTGTAPGRYEGLVSKIVVGNDGCLYVYNPLSGLDSKSWLKLDKVSDGRYKAVLPQAIHRDDNGDDDDDSGSERILELNRLRNKGNDKYEVVANGRNYMEFTWDGKTLTMQGVGSKSEILGMTYKNVWEDRYGDWAVTIQPLEDKLVTPPASARKEQYTLTAKEVTSPRIVEAAVDGNDLYLKGIFQSTKLAGVWVKLTKDGDKYVMQTNQYLGTTKKTDFKSYSYDKAEYHTYAAAFNDAANVADHIGFSVDATSGVLTADNILGVVQGRSSTKNLLDSDLESYESLVLTPYRHKAAKPETPKLHYCSAVESYDYTTTTTTLAFYVKNVDVEGKYLDPAKMYYNVYVNDSKEPFKFLKAKYTDLEKDMTDIPFSYKDKRNYDIKVVDNQRIIHFYDASVKKLSVVMVYEEDGKKYSSDPMTTPVVTAGIEDAAVNKNATEKYYTVDGRRLQHLQRGLNIVKSSDGTTRKVLVK
;
A
#
# COMPACT_ATOMS: atom_id res chain seq x y z
N MET A 1 22.71 20.99 78.70
CA MET A 1 23.60 21.59 77.68
C MET A 1 24.33 20.47 76.95
N LYS A 2 24.06 20.28 75.65
CA LYS A 2 25.00 20.29 74.51
C LYS A 2 26.12 19.22 74.60
N LYS A 3 26.29 18.27 73.68
CA LYS A 3 26.41 18.48 72.22
C LYS A 3 26.63 17.12 71.50
N THR A 4 25.93 16.96 70.37
CA THR A 4 26.36 16.31 69.10
C THR A 4 27.02 14.92 69.11
N LEU A 5 26.32 13.93 68.53
CA LEU A 5 26.76 13.24 67.31
C LEU A 5 25.61 12.38 66.75
N PHE A 6 24.85 12.89 65.77
CA PHE A 6 24.06 12.08 64.84
C PHE A 6 23.77 12.94 63.61
N SER A 7 24.69 12.91 62.65
CA SER A 7 24.44 13.27 61.25
C SER A 7 25.66 12.85 60.44
N ILE A 8 25.48 11.90 59.52
CA ILE A 8 26.03 11.88 58.16
C ILE A 8 25.14 10.92 57.37
N CYS A 9 24.36 11.51 56.46
CA CYS A 9 23.81 10.85 55.28
C CYS A 9 24.93 10.52 54.29
N ALA A 10 24.82 9.41 53.57
CA ALA A 10 25.09 9.34 52.12
C ALA A 10 24.53 8.00 51.60
N PHE A 11 23.33 8.01 51.02
CA PHE A 11 23.15 8.03 49.57
C PHE A 11 23.82 6.85 48.86
N LEU A 12 23.16 5.69 48.93
CA LEU A 12 23.23 4.65 47.90
C LEU A 12 21.81 4.47 47.36
N LEU A 13 21.33 5.47 46.61
CA LEU A 13 20.27 5.21 45.64
C LEU A 13 20.93 4.40 44.51
N ALA A 14 20.83 3.08 44.62
CA ALA A 14 20.91 2.25 43.44
C ALA A 14 19.86 2.77 42.44
N LEU A 15 20.30 3.24 41.27
CA LEU A 15 19.43 3.52 40.14
C LEU A 15 18.75 2.20 39.76
N THR A 16 17.57 1.96 40.33
CA THR A 16 16.65 1.00 39.77
C THR A 16 16.01 1.69 38.57
N ALA A 17 16.21 1.12 37.37
CA ALA A 17 15.42 1.46 36.20
C ALA A 17 13.94 1.49 36.62
N SER A 18 13.23 2.59 36.36
CA SER A 18 11.81 2.63 36.68
C SER A 18 11.10 1.57 35.83
N ALA A 19 10.28 0.71 36.42
CA ALA A 19 9.51 -0.26 35.65
C ALA A 19 8.66 0.42 34.56
N GLN A 20 8.59 -0.20 33.39
CA GLN A 20 7.76 0.26 32.28
C GLN A 20 6.30 0.34 32.73
N ARG A 21 5.64 1.47 32.44
CA ARG A 21 4.24 1.71 32.79
C ARG A 21 3.35 1.47 31.58
N MET A 22 2.58 0.37 31.60
CA MET A 22 1.65 0.00 30.54
C MET A 22 0.21 0.35 30.88
N ASP A 23 -0.19 0.15 32.14
CA ASP A 23 -1.52 0.49 32.61
C ASP A 23 -1.75 2.00 32.60
N THR A 24 -2.97 2.40 32.26
CA THR A 24 -3.37 3.80 32.28
C THR A 24 -3.30 4.33 33.72
N PRO A 25 -2.50 5.38 34.00
CA PRO A 25 -2.38 5.93 35.34
C PRO A 25 -3.71 6.48 35.87
N ALA A 26 -3.88 6.46 37.20
CA ALA A 26 -5.08 6.98 37.85
C ALA A 26 -5.14 8.51 37.73
N GLY A 27 -6.23 9.03 37.17
CA GLY A 27 -6.41 10.45 36.94
C GLY A 27 -7.47 10.75 35.89
N THR A 28 -7.44 11.98 35.37
CA THR A 28 -8.30 12.39 34.25
C THR A 28 -7.59 12.14 32.93
N LEU A 29 -8.11 11.23 32.12
CA LEU A 29 -7.60 10.95 30.78
C LEU A 29 -8.08 12.01 29.79
N ILE A 30 -7.14 12.61 29.06
CA ILE A 30 -7.34 13.46 27.90
C ILE A 30 -6.84 12.68 26.69
N ASP A 31 -7.77 12.21 25.86
CA ASP A 31 -7.49 11.44 24.64
C ASP A 31 -7.61 12.32 23.39
N ASN A 32 -7.36 11.74 22.21
CA ASN A 32 -7.44 12.42 20.92
C ASN A 32 -6.53 13.66 20.86
N MET A 33 -5.32 13.53 21.39
CA MET A 33 -4.32 14.60 21.39
C MET A 33 -3.47 14.52 20.12
N TYR A 34 -3.19 15.69 19.57
CA TYR A 34 -2.35 15.92 18.41
C TYR A 34 -0.93 16.28 18.85
N ARG A 35 0.01 15.37 18.63
CA ARG A 35 1.43 15.58 18.95
C ARG A 35 2.24 15.96 17.71
N ILE A 36 3.17 16.87 17.95
CA ILE A 36 4.17 17.33 17.00
C ILE A 36 5.55 17.23 17.64
N SER A 37 6.53 16.83 16.85
CA SER A 37 7.92 16.71 17.27
C SER A 37 8.83 16.84 16.07
N ASP A 38 9.97 17.50 16.27
CA ASP A 38 11.11 17.27 15.40
C ASP A 38 11.86 16.04 15.92
N SER A 39 12.38 15.21 15.03
CA SER A 39 12.90 13.90 15.38
C SER A 39 13.89 13.37 14.36
N TRP A 40 14.56 12.29 14.71
CA TRP A 40 15.26 11.43 13.76
C TRP A 40 14.24 10.56 13.01
N LYS A 41 14.12 10.75 11.69
CA LYS A 41 13.28 9.94 10.80
C LYS A 41 14.13 8.91 10.09
N GLN A 42 13.68 7.67 10.02
CA GLN A 42 14.27 6.67 9.16
C GLN A 42 14.03 7.02 7.68
N LYS A 43 15.09 7.00 6.88
CA LYS A 43 15.06 7.27 5.43
C LYS A 43 15.37 6.03 4.60
N SER A 44 16.13 5.09 5.14
CA SER A 44 16.48 3.83 4.49
C SER A 44 16.71 2.74 5.54
N TRP A 45 17.10 1.54 5.08
CA TRP A 45 17.45 0.43 5.97
C TRP A 45 18.49 0.82 7.04
N THR A 46 19.50 1.61 6.67
CA THR A 46 20.63 2.00 7.54
C THR A 46 20.69 3.50 7.86
N GLY A 47 19.82 4.31 7.27
CA GLY A 47 19.93 5.77 7.30
C GLY A 47 18.82 6.44 8.09
N THR A 48 19.21 7.37 8.96
CA THR A 48 18.29 8.31 9.64
C THR A 48 18.67 9.74 9.30
N ALA A 49 17.68 10.63 9.28
CA ALA A 49 17.88 12.06 9.02
C ALA A 49 16.96 12.89 9.93
N PRO A 50 17.36 14.11 10.31
CA PRO A 50 16.46 15.02 11.01
C PRO A 50 15.22 15.29 10.15
N GLY A 51 14.06 15.29 10.78
CA GLY A 51 12.80 15.61 10.14
C GLY A 51 11.74 15.93 11.17
N ARG A 52 10.50 16.04 10.70
CA ARG A 52 9.33 16.33 11.54
C ARG A 52 8.34 15.18 11.52
N TYR A 53 7.80 14.88 12.68
CA TYR A 53 6.58 14.11 12.83
C TYR A 53 5.47 15.04 13.27
N GLU A 54 4.33 14.91 12.59
CA GLU A 54 3.21 15.83 12.71
C GLU A 54 1.94 14.99 12.82
N GLY A 55 1.05 15.36 13.75
CA GLY A 55 -0.21 14.65 13.97
C GLY A 55 -0.09 13.26 14.59
N LEU A 56 0.96 12.98 15.37
CA LEU A 56 1.04 11.75 16.15
C LEU A 56 -0.13 11.68 17.14
N VAL A 57 -0.85 10.55 17.18
CA VAL A 57 -1.91 10.33 18.16
C VAL A 57 -1.27 10.15 19.53
N SER A 58 -1.71 10.95 20.49
CA SER A 58 -1.23 10.88 21.87
C SER A 58 -2.36 11.02 22.86
N LYS A 59 -2.04 10.78 24.13
CA LYS A 59 -2.93 10.90 25.28
C LYS A 59 -2.15 11.49 26.45
N ILE A 60 -2.85 12.25 27.28
CA ILE A 60 -2.29 12.75 28.54
C ILE A 60 -3.22 12.33 29.68
N VAL A 61 -2.67 11.79 30.77
CA VAL A 61 -3.39 11.67 32.04
C VAL A 61 -2.94 12.80 32.96
N VAL A 62 -3.90 13.57 33.47
CA VAL A 62 -3.69 14.45 34.62
C VAL A 62 -3.87 13.60 35.88
N GLY A 63 -2.75 13.22 36.50
CA GLY A 63 -2.71 12.25 37.59
C GLY A 63 -3.33 12.78 38.88
N ASN A 64 -3.95 11.90 39.66
CA ASN A 64 -4.41 12.21 41.02
C ASN A 64 -3.24 12.55 41.97
N ASP A 65 -2.03 12.14 41.62
CA ASP A 65 -0.78 12.45 42.33
C ASP A 65 -0.19 13.82 41.92
N GLY A 66 -0.89 14.58 41.06
CA GLY A 66 -0.44 15.86 40.54
C GLY A 66 0.57 15.75 39.39
N CYS A 67 1.01 14.55 39.00
CA CYS A 67 1.89 14.34 37.86
C CYS A 67 1.12 14.37 36.53
N LEU A 68 1.84 14.49 35.42
CA LEU A 68 1.31 14.22 34.09
C LEU A 68 1.88 12.92 33.56
N TYR A 69 1.11 12.23 32.73
CA TYR A 69 1.58 11.03 32.04
C TYR A 69 1.31 11.14 30.55
N VAL A 70 2.34 10.97 29.73
CA VAL A 70 2.26 11.09 28.27
C VAL A 70 2.32 9.71 27.66
N TYR A 71 1.28 9.34 26.91
CA TYR A 71 1.21 8.07 26.19
C TYR A 71 2.02 8.12 24.89
N ASN A 72 2.77 7.04 24.60
CA ASN A 72 3.61 6.92 23.41
C ASN A 72 4.52 8.16 23.20
N PRO A 73 5.43 8.42 24.14
CA PRO A 73 6.14 9.69 24.25
C PRO A 73 7.18 9.96 23.16
N LEU A 74 7.45 9.00 22.25
CA LEU A 74 8.50 9.10 21.25
C LEU A 74 7.96 8.86 19.84
N SER A 75 8.44 9.61 18.85
CA SER A 75 8.01 9.50 17.46
C SER A 75 8.44 8.18 16.81
N GLY A 76 7.67 7.72 15.83
CA GLY A 76 7.96 6.49 15.07
C GLY A 76 7.76 5.18 15.84
N LEU A 77 7.55 5.24 17.16
CA LEU A 77 7.40 4.09 18.06
C LEU A 77 5.96 3.96 18.55
N ASP A 78 5.48 2.71 18.66
CA ASP A 78 4.24 2.37 19.39
C ASP A 78 4.61 1.63 20.69
N SER A 79 5.12 2.38 21.65
CA SER A 79 5.66 1.85 22.92
C SER A 79 4.58 1.25 23.83
N LYS A 80 3.33 1.66 23.62
CA LYS A 80 2.14 1.38 24.44
C LYS A 80 2.31 1.69 25.93
N SER A 81 3.16 2.67 26.24
CA SER A 81 3.56 3.00 27.61
C SER A 81 3.46 4.49 27.91
N TRP A 82 3.64 4.82 29.18
CA TRP A 82 3.44 6.15 29.74
C TRP A 82 4.75 6.74 30.29
N LEU A 83 5.16 7.89 29.76
CA LEU A 83 6.20 8.73 30.35
C LEU A 83 5.61 9.55 31.51
N LYS A 84 6.19 9.43 32.70
CA LYS A 84 5.78 10.23 33.86
C LYS A 84 6.53 11.58 33.88
N LEU A 85 5.79 12.66 34.12
CA LEU A 85 6.30 14.00 34.38
C LEU A 85 5.92 14.43 35.80
N ASP A 86 6.91 14.61 36.67
CA ASP A 86 6.72 15.10 38.02
C ASP A 86 6.38 16.59 38.02
N LYS A 87 5.42 17.01 38.86
CA LYS A 87 5.08 18.42 39.02
C LYS A 87 6.21 19.13 39.76
N VAL A 88 6.73 20.21 39.17
CA VAL A 88 7.76 21.07 39.79
C VAL A 88 7.10 22.27 40.46
N SER A 89 6.20 22.93 39.73
CA SER A 89 5.37 24.04 40.19
C SER A 89 4.12 24.13 39.31
N ASP A 90 3.24 25.10 39.56
CA ASP A 90 2.09 25.30 38.68
C ASP A 90 2.54 25.56 37.24
N GLY A 91 1.95 24.78 36.32
CA GLY A 91 2.28 24.78 34.89
C GLY A 91 3.67 24.29 34.51
N ARG A 92 4.49 23.77 35.44
CA ARG A 92 5.85 23.27 35.17
C ARG A 92 6.04 21.84 35.64
N TYR A 93 6.56 21.02 34.73
CA TYR A 93 6.70 19.59 34.91
C TYR A 93 8.08 19.10 34.47
N LYS A 94 8.51 17.96 34.99
CA LYS A 94 9.84 17.38 34.72
C LYS A 94 9.75 15.86 34.53
N ALA A 95 10.20 15.36 33.38
CA ALA A 95 10.52 13.95 33.22
C ALA A 95 11.89 13.68 33.85
N VAL A 96 11.95 13.04 35.02
CA VAL A 96 13.22 12.52 35.56
C VAL A 96 13.57 11.23 34.83
N LEU A 97 14.79 11.11 34.31
CA LEU A 97 15.23 10.00 33.44
C LEU A 97 16.44 9.26 34.08
N PRO A 98 16.68 7.97 33.77
CA PRO A 98 15.98 7.15 32.78
C PRO A 98 14.57 6.71 33.20
N GLN A 99 13.69 6.49 32.21
CA GLN A 99 12.41 5.77 32.40
C GLN A 99 12.26 4.67 31.34
N ALA A 100 12.00 3.42 31.76
CA ALA A 100 11.74 2.33 30.84
C ALA A 100 10.44 2.57 30.06
N ILE A 101 10.50 2.46 28.74
CA ILE A 101 9.38 2.79 27.85
C ILE A 101 9.01 1.66 26.89
N HIS A 102 9.95 0.79 26.55
CA HIS A 102 9.70 -0.30 25.60
C HIS A 102 10.47 -1.56 25.98
N ARG A 103 9.95 -2.71 25.54
CA ARG A 103 10.56 -4.03 25.67
C ARG A 103 10.49 -4.71 24.31
N ASP A 104 11.60 -5.29 23.89
CA ASP A 104 11.68 -6.12 22.69
C ASP A 104 12.68 -7.27 22.91
N ASP A 105 12.70 -8.22 21.98
CA ASP A 105 13.61 -9.36 22.03
C ASP A 105 14.86 -9.05 21.20
N ASN A 106 16.04 -9.26 21.77
CA ASN A 106 17.33 -9.07 21.08
C ASN A 106 17.65 -10.26 20.16
N GLY A 107 16.78 -10.54 19.18
CA GLY A 107 17.00 -11.56 18.16
C GLY A 107 17.01 -10.94 16.75
N ASP A 108 17.94 -11.39 15.92
CA ASP A 108 17.72 -11.34 14.46
C ASP A 108 16.56 -12.28 14.13
N ASP A 109 15.84 -12.01 13.03
CA ASP A 109 14.64 -12.75 12.59
C ASP A 109 14.84 -14.29 12.44
N ASP A 110 16.07 -14.80 12.61
CA ASP A 110 16.48 -16.19 12.46
C ASP A 110 16.81 -16.94 13.78
N ASP A 111 16.84 -16.27 14.94
CA ASP A 111 17.21 -16.91 16.22
C ASP A 111 16.09 -16.82 17.28
N ASP A 112 15.45 -17.96 17.57
CA ASP A 112 14.45 -18.18 18.64
C ASP A 112 15.00 -17.99 20.09
N SER A 113 16.19 -17.39 20.25
CA SER A 113 16.91 -17.24 21.53
C SER A 113 17.27 -15.79 21.89
N GLY A 114 16.48 -14.82 21.43
CA GLY A 114 16.64 -13.42 21.80
C GLY A 114 16.56 -13.19 23.31
N SER A 115 17.48 -12.39 23.85
CA SER A 115 17.39 -11.91 25.25
C SER A 115 16.53 -10.65 25.31
N GLU A 116 15.59 -10.59 26.26
CA GLU A 116 14.73 -9.41 26.45
C GLU A 116 15.58 -8.15 26.69
N ARG A 117 15.31 -7.09 25.92
CA ARG A 117 15.87 -5.75 26.16
C ARG A 117 14.84 -4.87 26.82
N ILE A 118 15.28 -4.11 27.82
CA ILE A 118 14.52 -3.00 28.38
C ILE A 118 15.10 -1.71 27.79
N LEU A 119 14.27 -1.00 27.04
CA LEU A 119 14.62 0.25 26.38
C LEU A 119 14.12 1.42 27.22
N GLU A 120 15.02 2.38 27.46
CA GLU A 120 14.78 3.51 28.35
C GLU A 120 14.86 4.84 27.61
N LEU A 121 14.08 5.82 28.05
CA LEU A 121 14.25 7.19 27.60
C LEU A 121 15.29 7.91 28.44
N ASN A 122 16.18 8.64 27.77
CA ASN A 122 17.23 9.45 28.38
C ASN A 122 17.32 10.81 27.70
N ARG A 123 17.84 11.82 28.41
CA ARG A 123 18.32 13.05 27.79
C ARG A 123 19.68 12.76 27.17
N LEU A 124 19.78 12.95 25.88
CA LEU A 124 21.01 12.72 25.14
C LEU A 124 21.57 14.02 24.60
N ARG A 125 22.89 14.14 24.60
CA ARG A 125 23.63 15.26 24.01
C ARG A 125 24.36 14.79 22.76
N ASN A 126 24.29 15.59 21.70
CA ASN A 126 25.03 15.35 20.47
C ASN A 126 26.54 15.57 20.72
N LYS A 127 27.37 14.57 20.42
CA LYS A 127 28.83 14.60 20.57
C LYS A 127 29.58 14.78 19.24
N GLY A 128 28.86 15.16 18.18
CA GLY A 128 29.37 15.29 16.81
C GLY A 128 28.97 14.12 15.93
N ASN A 129 28.93 14.36 14.61
CA ASN A 129 28.56 13.39 13.58
C ASN A 129 27.23 12.66 13.85
N ASP A 130 26.28 13.39 14.46
CA ASP A 130 24.96 12.86 14.83
C ASP A 130 25.03 11.58 15.69
N LYS A 131 26.07 11.51 16.52
CA LYS A 131 26.20 10.54 17.60
C LYS A 131 25.83 11.20 18.91
N TYR A 132 25.28 10.40 19.81
CA TYR A 132 24.73 10.87 21.07
C TYR A 132 25.32 10.10 22.25
N GLU A 133 25.30 10.75 23.41
CA GLU A 133 25.64 10.16 24.70
C GLU A 133 24.64 10.61 25.76
N VAL A 134 24.39 9.76 26.76
CA VAL A 134 23.56 10.11 27.91
C VAL A 134 24.25 11.22 28.71
N VAL A 135 23.51 12.27 29.06
CA VAL A 135 24.04 13.35 29.90
C VAL A 135 24.29 12.85 31.32
N ALA A 136 25.16 13.54 32.07
CA ALA A 136 25.42 13.19 33.47
C ALA A 136 24.13 13.13 34.30
N ASN A 137 24.04 12.19 35.24
CA ASN A 137 22.82 11.89 36.01
C ASN A 137 22.10 13.12 36.58
N GLY A 138 22.83 14.11 37.11
CA GLY A 138 22.24 15.35 37.66
C GLY A 138 21.57 16.26 36.62
N ARG A 139 21.69 15.96 35.33
CA ARG A 139 21.09 16.68 34.20
C ARG A 139 20.16 15.79 33.37
N ASN A 140 19.99 14.52 33.73
CA ASN A 140 19.22 13.56 32.96
C ASN A 140 17.72 13.73 33.22
N TYR A 141 17.16 14.80 32.68
CA TYR A 141 15.75 15.13 32.77
C TYR A 141 15.32 16.02 31.61
N MET A 142 14.03 16.00 31.28
CA MET A 142 13.39 16.93 30.35
C MET A 142 12.37 17.80 31.07
N GLU A 143 12.32 19.09 30.73
CA GLU A 143 11.38 20.04 31.32
C GLU A 143 10.22 20.31 30.38
N PHE A 144 9.03 20.52 30.94
CA PHE A 144 7.80 20.76 30.20
C PHE A 144 6.98 21.87 30.85
N THR A 145 6.22 22.58 30.03
CA THR A 145 5.13 23.46 30.48
C THR A 145 3.78 22.86 30.13
N TRP A 146 2.78 23.08 30.98
CA TRP A 146 1.40 22.66 30.77
C TRP A 146 0.44 23.77 31.19
N ASP A 147 -0.41 24.22 30.28
CA ASP A 147 -1.39 25.29 30.54
C ASP A 147 -2.81 24.77 30.81
N GLY A 148 -2.98 23.45 30.93
CA GLY A 148 -4.29 22.79 31.01
C GLY A 148 -4.81 22.26 29.67
N LYS A 149 -4.18 22.65 28.56
CA LYS A 149 -4.52 22.25 27.19
C LYS A 149 -3.30 21.75 26.42
N THR A 150 -2.20 22.49 26.45
CA THR A 150 -1.00 22.26 25.64
C THR A 150 0.19 21.92 26.51
N LEU A 151 0.86 20.81 26.18
CA LEU A 151 2.12 20.38 26.77
C LEU A 151 3.26 20.75 25.83
N THR A 152 4.28 21.46 26.31
CA THR A 152 5.43 21.87 25.49
C THR A 152 6.74 21.52 26.17
N MET A 153 7.62 20.81 25.45
CA MET A 153 8.99 20.51 25.89
C MET A 153 9.86 21.77 25.88
N GLN A 154 10.61 21.98 26.94
CA GLN A 154 11.44 23.17 27.19
C GLN A 154 12.93 22.87 27.06
N GLY A 155 13.70 23.88 26.63
CA GLY A 155 15.16 23.85 26.63
C GLY A 155 15.82 22.92 25.60
N VAL A 156 15.04 22.18 24.82
CA VAL A 156 15.50 21.20 23.84
C VAL A 156 14.80 21.45 22.50
N GLY A 157 15.22 22.52 21.82
CA GLY A 157 14.61 23.02 20.59
C GLY A 157 15.37 22.65 19.30
N SER A 158 16.47 21.89 19.40
CA SER A 158 17.26 21.47 18.25
C SER A 158 17.88 20.10 18.51
N LYS A 159 18.41 19.45 17.46
CA LYS A 159 19.10 18.17 17.56
C LYS A 159 20.37 18.15 18.42
N SER A 160 20.80 19.28 19.00
CA SER A 160 21.94 19.34 19.94
C SER A 160 21.70 18.52 21.20
N GLU A 161 20.44 18.44 21.64
CA GLU A 161 19.98 17.58 22.72
C GLU A 161 18.65 16.95 22.32
N ILE A 162 18.36 15.74 22.77
CA ILE A 162 17.13 15.01 22.40
C ILE A 162 16.61 14.18 23.57
N LEU A 163 15.31 13.92 23.60
CA LEU A 163 14.71 12.83 24.36
C LEU A 163 14.89 11.57 23.51
N GLY A 164 15.90 10.76 23.82
CA GLY A 164 16.27 9.61 23.02
C GLY A 164 16.04 8.29 23.73
N MET A 165 15.76 7.25 22.95
CA MET A 165 15.66 5.89 23.46
C MET A 165 17.04 5.23 23.51
N THR A 166 17.33 4.47 24.55
CA THR A 166 18.62 3.81 24.73
C THR A 166 18.46 2.38 25.21
N TYR A 167 19.38 1.52 24.78
CA TYR A 167 19.68 0.24 25.40
C TYR A 167 21.06 0.30 26.07
N LYS A 168 21.16 0.00 27.36
CA LYS A 168 22.45 0.05 28.12
C LYS A 168 23.20 1.39 27.92
N ASN A 169 22.48 2.52 27.97
CA ASN A 169 22.98 3.88 27.72
C ASN A 169 23.53 4.15 26.29
N VAL A 170 23.36 3.21 25.36
CA VAL A 170 23.65 3.41 23.94
C VAL A 170 22.38 3.86 23.25
N TRP A 171 22.46 4.95 22.48
CA TRP A 171 21.33 5.47 21.73
C TRP A 171 20.87 4.49 20.65
N GLU A 172 19.57 4.23 20.62
CA GLU A 172 18.90 3.57 19.50
C GLU A 172 18.73 4.60 18.37
N ASP A 173 19.63 4.51 17.39
CA ASP A 173 19.97 5.48 16.34
C ASP A 173 18.84 6.00 15.41
N ARG A 174 17.59 5.65 15.72
CA ARG A 174 16.38 6.06 15.00
C ARG A 174 15.31 6.71 15.88
N TYR A 175 15.55 6.82 17.17
CA TYR A 175 14.52 7.17 18.16
C TYR A 175 14.99 8.33 19.04
N GLY A 176 14.56 9.55 18.69
CA GLY A 176 15.00 10.76 19.38
C GLY A 176 14.23 12.00 19.01
N ASP A 177 13.45 12.54 19.96
CA ASP A 177 12.59 13.70 19.75
C ASP A 177 13.14 14.98 20.39
N TRP A 178 12.86 16.11 19.77
CA TRP A 178 13.02 17.46 20.32
C TRP A 178 11.85 18.35 19.87
N ALA A 179 11.75 19.55 20.46
CA ALA A 179 10.68 20.52 20.15
C ALA A 179 9.25 19.91 20.23
N VAL A 180 9.01 19.03 21.21
CA VAL A 180 7.73 18.31 21.34
C VAL A 180 6.63 19.25 21.83
N THR A 181 5.49 19.22 21.14
CA THR A 181 4.24 19.85 21.56
C THR A 181 3.08 18.86 21.46
N ILE A 182 2.20 18.84 22.46
CA ILE A 182 1.00 17.99 22.49
C ILE A 182 -0.20 18.86 22.87
N GLN A 183 -1.25 18.84 22.06
CA GLN A 183 -2.46 19.64 22.26
C GLN A 183 -3.71 18.86 21.84
N PRO A 184 -4.94 19.24 22.26
CA PRO A 184 -6.14 18.53 21.83
C PRO A 184 -6.39 18.69 20.34
N LEU A 185 -6.88 17.65 19.69
CA LEU A 185 -7.42 17.75 18.35
C LEU A 185 -8.90 18.16 18.39
N GLU A 186 -9.23 19.26 17.70
CA GLU A 186 -10.61 19.76 17.59
C GLU A 186 -11.29 19.40 16.27
N ASP A 187 -10.52 18.94 15.26
CA ASP A 187 -11.07 18.57 13.96
C ASP A 187 -11.97 17.33 14.06
N LYS A 188 -13.00 17.30 13.22
CA LYS A 188 -13.99 16.23 13.20
C LYS A 188 -14.15 15.67 11.80
N LEU A 189 -14.54 14.40 11.74
CA LEU A 189 -14.96 13.79 10.48
C LEU A 189 -16.14 14.56 9.91
N VAL A 190 -16.08 14.81 8.62
CA VAL A 190 -17.21 15.35 7.86
C VAL A 190 -18.28 14.26 7.75
N THR A 191 -19.54 14.65 7.88
CA THR A 191 -20.69 13.79 7.58
C THR A 191 -21.73 14.58 6.80
N PRO A 192 -22.30 14.04 5.70
CA PRO A 192 -23.38 14.69 5.00
C PRO A 192 -24.64 14.71 5.88
N PRO A 193 -25.49 15.75 5.77
CA PRO A 193 -26.81 15.75 6.39
C PRO A 193 -27.64 14.56 5.94
N ALA A 194 -28.49 14.03 6.84
CA ALA A 194 -29.34 12.88 6.52
C ALA A 194 -30.34 13.15 5.36
N SER A 195 -30.68 14.42 5.11
CA SER A 195 -31.53 14.88 4.01
C SER A 195 -30.81 15.03 2.67
N ALA A 196 -29.48 14.90 2.64
CA ALA A 196 -28.70 15.12 1.43
C ALA A 196 -29.11 14.12 0.33
N ARG A 197 -29.22 14.62 -0.91
CA ARG A 197 -29.57 13.79 -2.07
C ARG A 197 -28.40 12.87 -2.41
N LYS A 198 -28.63 11.57 -2.41
CA LYS A 198 -27.61 10.57 -2.75
C LYS A 198 -27.37 10.51 -4.25
N GLU A 199 -26.10 10.48 -4.62
CA GLU A 199 -25.62 10.35 -5.99
C GLU A 199 -24.39 9.42 -6.02
N GLN A 200 -23.94 9.07 -7.21
CA GLN A 200 -22.73 8.28 -7.41
C GLN A 200 -21.91 8.87 -8.55
N TYR A 201 -20.61 8.70 -8.46
CA TYR A 201 -19.67 9.02 -9.53
C TYR A 201 -18.77 7.82 -9.77
N THR A 202 -18.20 7.70 -10.96
CA THR A 202 -16.98 6.93 -11.15
C THR A 202 -15.78 7.85 -10.98
N LEU A 203 -14.79 7.41 -10.23
CA LEU A 203 -13.52 8.11 -10.01
C LEU A 203 -12.42 7.47 -10.86
N THR A 204 -11.70 8.32 -11.59
CA THR A 204 -10.40 8.00 -12.21
C THR A 204 -9.37 9.05 -11.81
N ALA A 205 -8.10 8.67 -11.84
CA ALA A 205 -6.95 9.55 -11.62
C ALA A 205 -5.78 9.04 -12.46
N LYS A 206 -4.69 9.79 -12.55
CA LYS A 206 -3.46 9.33 -13.21
C LYS A 206 -2.95 8.00 -12.63
N GLU A 207 -3.05 7.83 -11.32
CA GLU A 207 -2.64 6.63 -10.57
C GLU A 207 -3.73 5.54 -10.58
N VAL A 208 -4.96 5.88 -10.98
CA VAL A 208 -6.14 5.00 -10.97
C VAL A 208 -6.70 4.89 -12.38
N THR A 209 -6.14 3.97 -13.16
CA THR A 209 -6.49 3.76 -14.57
C THR A 209 -7.77 2.95 -14.77
N SER A 210 -8.22 2.22 -13.75
CA SER A 210 -9.52 1.52 -13.75
C SER A 210 -10.51 2.30 -12.89
N PRO A 211 -11.65 2.77 -13.46
CA PRO A 211 -12.59 3.55 -12.68
C PRO A 211 -13.16 2.75 -11.50
N ARG A 212 -13.53 3.44 -10.43
CA ARG A 212 -14.27 2.87 -9.28
C ARG A 212 -15.46 3.74 -8.91
N ILE A 213 -16.52 3.13 -8.40
CA ILE A 213 -17.67 3.88 -7.89
C ILE A 213 -17.28 4.57 -6.59
N VAL A 214 -17.61 5.85 -6.48
CA VAL A 214 -17.59 6.63 -5.25
C VAL A 214 -19.00 7.10 -4.94
N GLU A 215 -19.33 7.13 -3.65
CA GLU A 215 -20.60 7.64 -3.19
C GLU A 215 -20.55 9.16 -3.08
N ALA A 216 -21.66 9.81 -3.43
CA ALA A 216 -21.82 11.24 -3.27
C ALA A 216 -23.12 11.57 -2.53
N ALA A 217 -23.11 12.70 -1.83
CA ALA A 217 -24.31 13.29 -1.27
C ALA A 217 -24.30 14.81 -1.53
N VAL A 218 -25.42 15.35 -1.99
CA VAL A 218 -25.56 16.77 -2.33
C VAL A 218 -26.53 17.43 -1.35
N ASP A 219 -26.07 18.51 -0.71
CA ASP A 219 -26.90 19.35 0.16
C ASP A 219 -26.67 20.83 -0.15
N GLY A 220 -27.64 21.46 -0.82
CA GLY A 220 -27.52 22.85 -1.27
C GLY A 220 -26.28 23.06 -2.16
N ASN A 221 -25.30 23.82 -1.66
CA ASN A 221 -24.04 24.11 -2.35
C ASN A 221 -22.93 23.11 -2.00
N ASP A 222 -23.17 22.16 -1.10
CA ASP A 222 -22.16 21.20 -0.66
C ASP A 222 -22.29 19.87 -1.39
N LEU A 223 -21.15 19.35 -1.82
CA LEU A 223 -20.98 18.01 -2.38
C LEU A 223 -20.07 17.21 -1.45
N TYR A 224 -20.59 16.14 -0.89
CA TYR A 224 -19.85 15.21 -0.05
C TYR A 224 -19.46 13.99 -0.87
N LEU A 225 -18.23 13.52 -0.72
CA LEU A 225 -17.71 12.37 -1.45
C LEU A 225 -17.10 11.34 -0.50
N LYS A 226 -17.38 10.05 -0.72
CA LYS A 226 -16.86 8.92 0.05
C LYS A 226 -16.38 7.80 -0.87
N GLY A 227 -15.32 7.12 -0.48
CA GLY A 227 -14.64 6.10 -1.31
C GLY A 227 -13.55 6.68 -2.22
N ILE A 228 -13.15 7.93 -1.99
CA ILE A 228 -12.01 8.55 -2.71
C ILE A 228 -10.70 7.84 -2.39
N PHE A 229 -10.49 7.35 -1.17
CA PHE A 229 -9.24 6.72 -0.75
C PHE A 229 -9.31 5.19 -0.89
N GLN A 230 -8.21 4.55 -1.31
CA GLN A 230 -8.09 3.10 -1.51
C GLN A 230 -7.91 2.34 -0.20
N SER A 231 -7.24 2.96 0.79
CA SER A 231 -7.03 2.39 2.10
C SER A 231 -8.36 1.97 2.71
N THR A 232 -8.45 0.72 3.14
CA THR A 232 -9.66 0.17 3.77
C THR A 232 -10.05 0.94 5.02
N LYS A 233 -9.08 1.54 5.71
CA LYS A 233 -9.28 2.40 6.89
C LYS A 233 -10.01 3.69 6.54
N LEU A 234 -9.82 4.22 5.33
CA LEU A 234 -10.35 5.50 4.86
C LEU A 234 -11.50 5.37 3.86
N ALA A 235 -11.78 4.17 3.35
CA ALA A 235 -12.81 3.93 2.34
C ALA A 235 -14.21 4.44 2.74
N GLY A 236 -14.53 4.41 4.04
CA GLY A 236 -15.80 4.87 4.59
C GLY A 236 -15.88 6.36 4.94
N VAL A 237 -14.79 7.12 4.73
CA VAL A 237 -14.67 8.51 5.19
C VAL A 237 -15.18 9.49 4.13
N TRP A 238 -15.91 10.51 4.58
CA TRP A 238 -16.40 11.59 3.72
C TRP A 238 -15.42 12.76 3.67
N VAL A 239 -15.29 13.37 2.50
CA VAL A 239 -14.76 14.73 2.33
C VAL A 239 -15.86 15.64 1.80
N LYS A 240 -15.78 16.94 2.08
CA LYS A 240 -16.74 17.95 1.63
C LYS A 240 -16.10 18.91 0.64
N LEU A 241 -16.82 19.17 -0.44
CA LEU A 241 -16.56 20.23 -1.39
C LEU A 241 -17.70 21.24 -1.27
N THR A 242 -17.41 22.53 -1.42
CA THR A 242 -18.43 23.60 -1.46
C THR A 242 -18.37 24.30 -2.81
N LYS A 243 -19.54 24.61 -3.37
CA LYS A 243 -19.64 25.35 -4.62
C LYS A 243 -19.09 26.77 -4.45
N ASP A 244 -18.19 27.16 -5.36
CA ASP A 244 -17.63 28.50 -5.48
C ASP A 244 -17.70 28.91 -6.96
N GLY A 245 -18.68 29.74 -7.29
CA GLY A 245 -19.03 30.08 -8.68
C GLY A 245 -19.44 28.84 -9.50
N ASP A 246 -18.69 28.56 -10.55
CA ASP A 246 -18.87 27.44 -11.48
C ASP A 246 -18.07 26.18 -11.09
N LYS A 247 -17.36 26.20 -9.94
CA LYS A 247 -16.51 25.11 -9.46
C LYS A 247 -16.99 24.57 -8.11
N TYR A 248 -16.48 23.40 -7.76
CA TYR A 248 -16.50 22.88 -6.40
C TYR A 248 -15.10 22.97 -5.79
N VAL A 249 -15.01 23.34 -4.52
CA VAL A 249 -13.72 23.56 -3.83
C VAL A 249 -13.66 22.72 -2.55
N MET A 250 -12.60 21.92 -2.41
CA MET A 250 -12.25 21.27 -1.14
C MET A 250 -11.13 22.07 -0.48
N GLN A 251 -11.37 22.60 0.73
CA GLN A 251 -10.31 23.22 1.53
C GLN A 251 -9.29 22.17 1.97
N THR A 252 -8.01 22.55 2.01
CA THR A 252 -6.93 21.68 2.48
C THR A 252 -7.10 21.33 3.97
N ASN A 253 -6.50 20.22 4.41
CA ASN A 253 -6.56 19.73 5.78
C ASN A 253 -7.96 19.35 6.30
N GLN A 254 -8.75 18.62 5.50
CA GLN A 254 -9.96 17.96 6.03
C GLN A 254 -9.59 16.67 6.76
N TYR A 255 -10.06 16.55 8.00
CA TYR A 255 -9.72 15.42 8.86
C TYR A 255 -10.37 14.11 8.38
N LEU A 256 -9.54 13.06 8.28
CA LEU A 256 -9.93 11.74 7.79
C LEU A 256 -10.01 10.67 8.89
N GLY A 257 -9.65 11.00 10.13
CA GLY A 257 -9.54 10.03 11.22
C GLY A 257 -8.08 9.65 11.49
N THR A 258 -7.86 8.46 12.06
CA THR A 258 -6.52 7.98 12.38
C THR A 258 -6.07 6.84 11.47
N THR A 259 -4.78 6.85 11.11
CA THR A 259 -4.16 5.79 10.31
C THR A 259 -2.73 5.47 10.77
N LYS A 260 -2.23 4.30 10.37
CA LYS A 260 -0.83 3.88 10.44
C LYS A 260 -0.26 3.78 9.04
N LYS A 261 1.08 3.80 8.90
CA LYS A 261 1.73 3.59 7.58
C LYS A 261 1.35 2.24 6.94
N THR A 262 1.10 1.21 7.76
CA THR A 262 0.68 -0.11 7.28
C THR A 262 -0.74 -0.15 6.73
N ASP A 263 -1.52 0.92 6.87
CA ASP A 263 -2.83 1.04 6.23
C ASP A 263 -2.73 1.40 4.74
N PHE A 264 -1.53 1.74 4.26
CA PHE A 264 -1.24 2.11 2.86
C PHE A 264 -0.21 1.19 2.19
N LYS A 265 0.61 0.48 2.97
CA LYS A 265 1.65 -0.42 2.46
C LYS A 265 1.82 -1.66 3.33
N SER A 266 2.44 -2.72 2.81
CA SER A 266 2.54 -4.01 3.51
C SER A 266 3.35 -3.98 4.81
N TYR A 267 4.38 -3.12 4.89
CA TYR A 267 5.28 -3.07 6.04
C TYR A 267 5.84 -1.66 6.26
N SER A 268 5.98 -1.25 7.52
CA SER A 268 6.65 0.00 7.92
C SER A 268 7.36 -0.19 9.26
N TYR A 269 8.54 0.42 9.42
CA TYR A 269 9.24 0.54 10.70
C TYR A 269 8.56 1.51 11.65
N ASP A 270 7.97 2.56 11.09
CA ASP A 270 7.12 3.47 11.83
C ASP A 270 5.82 2.76 12.18
N LYS A 271 5.65 2.47 13.48
CA LYS A 271 4.48 1.78 14.04
C LYS A 271 3.46 2.75 14.65
N ALA A 272 3.76 4.04 14.68
CA ALA A 272 2.92 5.03 15.32
C ALA A 272 1.59 5.21 14.57
N GLU A 273 0.59 5.69 15.31
CA GLU A 273 -0.70 6.10 14.77
C GLU A 273 -0.73 7.61 14.62
N TYR A 274 -1.36 8.08 13.55
CA TYR A 274 -1.41 9.48 13.16
C TYR A 274 -2.85 9.93 12.94
N HIS A 275 -3.15 11.17 13.31
CA HIS A 275 -4.28 11.93 12.79
C HIS A 275 -4.01 12.29 11.34
N THR A 276 -4.92 11.92 10.44
CA THR A 276 -4.69 11.91 9.01
C THR A 276 -5.67 12.86 8.30
N TYR A 277 -5.21 13.47 7.21
CA TYR A 277 -5.91 14.56 6.54
C TYR A 277 -5.89 14.40 5.02
N ALA A 278 -6.97 14.85 4.38
CA ALA A 278 -7.01 15.14 2.97
C ALA A 278 -6.46 16.55 2.75
N ALA A 279 -5.43 16.68 1.92
CA ALA A 279 -4.77 17.94 1.65
C ALA A 279 -4.59 18.16 0.15
N ALA A 280 -4.61 19.44 -0.24
CA ALA A 280 -4.38 19.86 -1.60
C ALA A 280 -2.92 20.26 -1.80
N PHE A 281 -2.38 19.95 -2.98
CA PHE A 281 -1.02 20.32 -3.37
C PHE A 281 -0.99 20.83 -4.81
N ASN A 282 -0.11 21.82 -5.06
CA ASN A 282 0.21 22.25 -6.42
C ASN A 282 1.14 21.24 -7.10
N ASP A 283 2.05 20.67 -6.32
CA ASP A 283 2.98 19.60 -6.73
C ASP A 283 3.53 18.89 -5.47
N ALA A 284 4.38 17.88 -5.65
CA ALA A 284 4.94 17.10 -4.55
C ALA A 284 5.73 17.91 -3.49
N ALA A 285 6.18 19.13 -3.83
CA ALA A 285 6.94 20.01 -2.94
C ALA A 285 6.11 21.17 -2.37
N ASN A 286 4.94 21.47 -2.94
CA ASN A 286 4.18 22.69 -2.65
C ASN A 286 2.73 22.40 -2.25
N VAL A 287 2.37 22.76 -1.01
CA VAL A 287 0.99 22.71 -0.50
C VAL A 287 0.12 23.77 -1.20
N ALA A 288 -1.14 23.45 -1.42
CA ALA A 288 -2.18 24.37 -1.88
C ALA A 288 -3.23 24.59 -0.78
N ASP A 289 -3.84 25.77 -0.75
CA ASP A 289 -4.89 26.10 0.23
C ASP A 289 -6.18 25.30 -0.04
N HIS A 290 -6.42 24.92 -1.28
CA HIS A 290 -7.57 24.16 -1.72
C HIS A 290 -7.30 23.38 -3.00
N ILE A 291 -8.19 22.45 -3.33
CA ILE A 291 -8.29 21.81 -4.64
C ILE A 291 -9.63 22.17 -5.27
N GLY A 292 -9.56 22.73 -6.48
CA GLY A 292 -10.71 23.12 -7.27
C GLY A 292 -11.10 22.04 -8.27
N PHE A 293 -12.39 21.80 -8.40
CA PHE A 293 -13.00 20.89 -9.35
C PHE A 293 -13.84 21.71 -10.33
N SER A 294 -13.36 21.81 -11.58
CA SER A 294 -14.11 22.41 -12.67
C SER A 294 -15.26 21.48 -13.05
N VAL A 295 -16.44 22.04 -13.31
CA VAL A 295 -17.64 21.26 -13.66
C VAL A 295 -17.95 21.46 -15.14
N ASP A 296 -17.97 20.38 -15.91
CA ASP A 296 -18.52 20.42 -17.26
C ASP A 296 -20.05 20.58 -17.21
N ALA A 297 -20.55 21.70 -17.69
CA ALA A 297 -21.97 22.06 -17.57
C ALA A 297 -22.92 21.11 -18.32
N THR A 298 -22.41 20.36 -19.30
CA THR A 298 -23.24 19.47 -20.15
C THR A 298 -23.35 18.07 -19.55
N SER A 299 -22.20 17.50 -19.18
CA SER A 299 -22.06 16.12 -18.71
C SER A 299 -22.10 16.01 -17.19
N GLY A 300 -21.85 17.10 -16.45
CA GLY A 300 -21.72 17.10 -15.00
C GLY A 300 -20.40 16.47 -14.51
N VAL A 301 -19.43 16.23 -15.38
CA VAL A 301 -18.10 15.71 -15.02
C VAL A 301 -17.34 16.75 -14.21
N LEU A 302 -16.74 16.33 -13.10
CA LEU A 302 -15.86 17.16 -12.29
C LEU A 302 -14.40 16.77 -12.56
N THR A 303 -13.55 17.76 -12.84
CA THR A 303 -12.11 17.54 -13.08
C THR A 303 -11.30 18.46 -12.17
N ALA A 304 -10.28 17.91 -11.51
CA ALA A 304 -9.34 18.67 -10.70
C ALA A 304 -7.95 18.76 -11.33
N ASP A 305 -7.34 19.94 -11.22
CA ASP A 305 -6.02 20.24 -11.79
C ASP A 305 -4.88 20.13 -10.76
N ASN A 306 -5.21 20.04 -9.46
CA ASN A 306 -4.27 19.89 -8.34
C ASN A 306 -4.16 18.43 -7.88
N ILE A 307 -3.19 18.16 -7.01
CA ILE A 307 -3.02 16.85 -6.37
C ILE A 307 -3.85 16.80 -5.08
N LEU A 308 -4.66 15.76 -4.94
CA LEU A 308 -5.26 15.38 -3.66
C LEU A 308 -4.36 14.35 -2.98
N GLY A 309 -3.81 14.69 -1.81
CA GLY A 309 -2.94 13.82 -1.03
C GLY A 309 -3.54 13.41 0.31
N VAL A 310 -3.20 12.21 0.76
CA VAL A 310 -3.36 11.79 2.16
C VAL A 310 -2.10 12.15 2.92
N VAL A 311 -2.25 12.87 4.03
CA VAL A 311 -1.13 13.33 4.87
C VAL A 311 -1.35 12.91 6.31
N GLN A 312 -0.32 12.35 6.93
CA GLN A 312 -0.27 12.11 8.37
C GLN A 312 0.14 13.42 9.06
N GLY A 313 -0.75 13.97 9.88
CA GLY A 313 -0.72 15.35 10.35
C GLY A 313 -1.25 16.35 9.32
N ARG A 314 -1.42 17.61 9.74
CA ARG A 314 -1.84 18.68 8.83
C ARG A 314 -0.72 18.98 7.82
N SER A 315 -1.07 19.11 6.55
CA SER A 315 -0.14 19.52 5.50
C SER A 315 0.36 20.94 5.74
N SER A 316 1.66 21.15 5.54
CA SER A 316 2.30 22.46 5.58
C SER A 316 3.62 22.42 4.81
N THR A 317 4.30 23.55 4.67
CA THR A 317 5.67 23.60 4.10
C THR A 317 6.68 22.74 4.88
N LYS A 318 6.35 22.32 6.11
CA LYS A 318 7.16 21.43 6.96
C LYS A 318 6.60 20.00 7.07
N ASN A 319 5.41 19.76 6.52
CA ASN A 319 4.75 18.45 6.51
C ASN A 319 4.11 18.24 5.14
N LEU A 320 4.93 17.81 4.19
CA LEU A 320 4.55 17.60 2.79
C LEU A 320 4.03 16.17 2.59
N LEU A 321 3.55 15.92 1.37
CA LEU A 321 3.14 14.60 0.93
C LEU A 321 4.27 13.57 1.09
N ASP A 322 3.94 12.42 1.66
CA ASP A 322 4.84 11.27 1.77
C ASP A 322 4.48 10.29 0.64
N SER A 323 5.47 9.87 -0.15
CA SER A 323 5.28 8.92 -1.26
C SER A 323 4.82 7.54 -0.81
N ASP A 324 4.94 7.22 0.48
CA ASP A 324 4.37 6.01 1.08
C ASP A 324 2.83 6.05 1.23
N LEU A 325 2.22 7.23 1.06
CA LEU A 325 0.78 7.46 1.24
C LEU A 325 0.08 7.64 -0.12
N GLU A 326 -1.25 7.67 -0.09
CA GLU A 326 -2.03 7.85 -1.31
C GLU A 326 -2.01 9.30 -1.81
N SER A 327 -1.91 9.45 -3.12
CA SER A 327 -2.12 10.71 -3.83
C SER A 327 -2.83 10.49 -5.16
N TYR A 328 -3.58 11.49 -5.59
CA TYR A 328 -4.34 11.45 -6.82
C TYR A 328 -4.09 12.72 -7.62
N GLU A 329 -3.49 12.55 -8.80
CA GLU A 329 -3.33 13.61 -9.79
C GLU A 329 -4.43 13.50 -10.85
N SER A 330 -4.86 14.65 -11.37
CA SER A 330 -5.86 14.73 -12.45
C SER A 330 -7.14 13.94 -12.13
N LEU A 331 -7.68 14.15 -10.93
CA LEU A 331 -8.91 13.49 -10.49
C LEU A 331 -10.09 13.85 -11.40
N VAL A 332 -10.78 12.83 -11.90
CA VAL A 332 -12.00 12.98 -12.69
C VAL A 332 -13.12 12.19 -12.02
N LEU A 333 -14.24 12.86 -11.77
CA LEU A 333 -15.47 12.28 -11.26
C LEU A 333 -16.55 12.40 -12.33
N THR A 334 -16.92 11.26 -12.90
CA THR A 334 -17.97 11.19 -13.94
C THR A 334 -19.28 10.74 -13.29
N PRO A 335 -20.40 11.49 -13.43
CA PRO A 335 -21.68 11.08 -12.89
C PRO A 335 -22.03 9.64 -13.28
N TYR A 336 -22.33 8.83 -12.28
CA TYR A 336 -22.65 7.42 -12.46
C TYR A 336 -24.13 7.19 -12.20
N ARG A 337 -24.78 6.57 -13.18
CA ARG A 337 -26.11 6.00 -13.01
C ARG A 337 -26.02 4.52 -13.27
N HIS A 338 -26.26 3.78 -12.21
CA HIS A 338 -26.32 2.34 -12.25
C HIS A 338 -27.27 1.85 -13.34
N LYS A 339 -26.79 0.94 -14.19
CA LYS A 339 -27.56 0.30 -15.26
C LYS A 339 -26.94 -1.06 -15.57
N ALA A 340 -27.69 -2.15 -15.37
CA ALA A 340 -27.28 -3.45 -15.90
C ALA A 340 -27.21 -3.42 -17.42
N ALA A 341 -26.11 -3.93 -17.96
CA ALA A 341 -25.87 -4.00 -19.40
C ALA A 341 -24.94 -5.14 -19.77
N LYS A 342 -24.90 -5.44 -21.06
CA LYS A 342 -24.01 -6.45 -21.66
C LYS A 342 -22.55 -5.97 -21.59
N PRO A 343 -21.63 -6.69 -20.95
CA PRO A 343 -20.20 -6.34 -20.94
C PRO A 343 -19.58 -6.29 -22.34
N GLU A 344 -18.53 -5.49 -22.50
CA GLU A 344 -17.65 -5.53 -23.68
C GLU A 344 -17.03 -6.94 -23.83
N THR A 345 -16.93 -7.41 -25.07
CA THR A 345 -16.26 -8.68 -25.40
C THR A 345 -14.77 -8.63 -25.04
N PRO A 346 -14.22 -9.66 -24.37
CA PRO A 346 -12.78 -9.72 -24.09
C PRO A 346 -11.94 -9.64 -25.35
N LYS A 347 -10.73 -9.09 -25.23
CA LYS A 347 -9.77 -9.03 -26.34
C LYS A 347 -8.65 -10.04 -26.12
N LEU A 348 -8.43 -10.92 -27.08
CA LEU A 348 -7.35 -11.89 -27.01
C LEU A 348 -6.00 -11.16 -26.93
N HIS A 349 -5.14 -11.61 -26.02
CA HIS A 349 -3.72 -11.27 -26.08
C HIS A 349 -2.95 -12.40 -26.77
N TYR A 350 -2.98 -13.61 -26.20
CA TYR A 350 -2.45 -14.81 -26.83
C TYR A 350 -3.05 -16.07 -26.19
N CYS A 351 -2.95 -17.19 -26.89
CA CYS A 351 -3.30 -18.50 -26.37
C CYS A 351 -2.33 -19.55 -26.92
N SER A 352 -1.49 -20.11 -26.05
CA SER A 352 -0.46 -21.06 -26.47
C SER A 352 -0.30 -22.23 -25.50
N ALA A 353 0.19 -23.35 -26.01
CA ALA A 353 0.56 -24.51 -25.23
C ALA A 353 2.06 -24.76 -25.31
N VAL A 354 2.67 -25.04 -24.14
CA VAL A 354 4.09 -25.34 -24.00
C VAL A 354 4.23 -26.60 -23.16
N GLU A 355 5.05 -27.53 -23.63
CA GLU A 355 5.42 -28.73 -22.87
C GLU A 355 6.47 -28.39 -21.81
N SER A 356 6.38 -29.02 -20.65
CA SER A 356 7.43 -28.99 -19.65
C SER A 356 8.70 -29.62 -20.22
N TYR A 357 9.86 -29.25 -19.68
CA TYR A 357 11.16 -29.73 -20.16
C TYR A 357 11.31 -31.26 -20.11
N ASP A 358 10.64 -31.90 -19.15
CA ASP A 358 10.58 -33.35 -18.96
C ASP A 358 9.42 -34.01 -19.72
N TYR A 359 8.67 -33.25 -20.52
CA TYR A 359 7.51 -33.68 -21.32
C TYR A 359 6.38 -34.35 -20.51
N THR A 360 6.33 -34.12 -19.20
CA THR A 360 5.31 -34.70 -18.33
C THR A 360 4.03 -33.89 -18.28
N THR A 361 4.12 -32.58 -18.58
CA THR A 361 3.01 -31.64 -18.43
C THR A 361 2.95 -30.67 -19.61
N THR A 362 1.82 -30.60 -20.30
CA THR A 362 1.53 -29.50 -21.21
C THR A 362 0.80 -28.40 -20.46
N THR A 363 1.38 -27.19 -20.43
CA THR A 363 0.73 -26.00 -19.89
C THR A 363 0.17 -25.17 -21.04
N THR A 364 -1.15 -25.03 -21.09
CA THR A 364 -1.82 -24.07 -21.96
C THR A 364 -2.03 -22.77 -21.21
N THR A 365 -1.57 -21.65 -21.79
CA THR A 365 -1.71 -20.31 -21.24
C THR A 365 -2.65 -19.50 -22.12
N LEU A 366 -3.74 -19.02 -21.53
CA LEU A 366 -4.67 -18.08 -22.15
C LEU A 366 -4.49 -16.71 -21.51
N ALA A 367 -4.06 -15.73 -22.29
CA ALA A 367 -3.99 -14.33 -21.88
C ALA A 367 -4.99 -13.49 -22.67
N PHE A 368 -5.74 -12.64 -21.98
CA PHE A 368 -6.74 -11.76 -22.59
C PHE A 368 -6.93 -10.48 -21.77
N TYR A 369 -7.41 -9.43 -22.43
CA TYR A 369 -7.75 -8.15 -21.82
C TYR A 369 -9.25 -8.06 -21.59
N VAL A 370 -9.63 -7.58 -20.41
CA VAL A 370 -11.01 -7.31 -20.01
C VAL A 370 -11.15 -5.86 -19.58
N LYS A 371 -12.37 -5.33 -19.69
CA LYS A 371 -12.73 -4.04 -19.10
C LYS A 371 -14.02 -4.20 -18.32
N ASN A 372 -14.20 -3.36 -17.31
CA ASN A 372 -15.45 -3.24 -16.55
C ASN A 372 -16.38 -2.20 -17.18
N VAL A 373 -16.65 -2.38 -18.48
CA VAL A 373 -17.59 -1.53 -19.23
C VAL A 373 -18.53 -2.36 -20.07
N ASP A 374 -19.67 -1.78 -20.43
CA ASP A 374 -20.60 -2.33 -21.41
C ASP A 374 -20.12 -2.12 -22.86
N VAL A 375 -20.90 -2.63 -23.82
CA VAL A 375 -20.62 -2.47 -25.27
C VAL A 375 -20.58 -1.01 -25.75
N GLU A 376 -21.13 -0.06 -24.98
CA GLU A 376 -21.09 1.39 -25.26
C GLU A 376 -19.95 2.09 -24.51
N GLY A 377 -19.12 1.35 -23.75
CA GLY A 377 -18.03 1.89 -22.94
C GLY A 377 -18.48 2.47 -21.60
N LYS A 378 -19.72 2.26 -21.17
CA LYS A 378 -20.23 2.73 -19.87
C LYS A 378 -19.79 1.79 -18.75
N TYR A 379 -19.41 2.38 -17.62
CA TYR A 379 -18.91 1.64 -16.47
C TYR A 379 -19.90 0.60 -15.93
N LEU A 380 -19.38 -0.59 -15.63
CA LEU A 380 -20.07 -1.66 -14.94
C LEU A 380 -19.37 -1.94 -13.61
N ASP A 381 -20.15 -2.11 -12.55
CA ASP A 381 -19.62 -2.48 -11.23
C ASP A 381 -18.93 -3.85 -11.28
N PRO A 382 -17.60 -3.92 -11.08
CA PRO A 382 -16.85 -5.18 -11.15
C PRO A 382 -17.26 -6.18 -10.06
N ALA A 383 -17.87 -5.75 -8.96
CA ALA A 383 -18.37 -6.66 -7.92
C ALA A 383 -19.56 -7.52 -8.42
N LYS A 384 -20.24 -7.07 -9.47
CA LYS A 384 -21.33 -7.78 -10.16
C LYS A 384 -20.87 -8.48 -11.44
N MET A 385 -19.56 -8.48 -11.70
CA MET A 385 -18.96 -9.08 -12.88
C MET A 385 -18.18 -10.34 -12.55
N TYR A 386 -18.27 -11.30 -13.46
CA TYR A 386 -17.43 -12.49 -13.47
C TYR A 386 -17.18 -12.92 -14.93
N TYR A 387 -16.33 -13.91 -15.13
CA TYR A 387 -16.17 -14.53 -16.44
C TYR A 387 -16.19 -16.05 -16.35
N ASN A 388 -16.66 -16.64 -17.43
CA ASN A 388 -16.66 -18.08 -17.63
C ASN A 388 -15.68 -18.44 -18.75
N VAL A 389 -15.00 -19.57 -18.59
CA VAL A 389 -14.14 -20.14 -19.63
C VAL A 389 -14.76 -21.44 -20.13
N TYR A 390 -14.77 -21.63 -21.44
CA TYR A 390 -15.27 -22.83 -22.10
C TYR A 390 -14.13 -23.51 -22.83
N VAL A 391 -13.97 -24.82 -22.61
CA VAL A 391 -12.91 -25.64 -23.20
C VAL A 391 -13.47 -26.42 -24.39
N ASN A 392 -12.76 -26.38 -25.51
CA ASN A 392 -13.13 -27.04 -26.75
C ASN A 392 -14.55 -26.65 -27.20
N ASP A 393 -15.42 -27.62 -27.43
CA ASP A 393 -16.81 -27.45 -27.84
C ASP A 393 -17.81 -27.60 -26.68
N SER A 394 -17.32 -27.56 -25.43
CA SER A 394 -18.17 -27.66 -24.25
C SER A 394 -19.19 -26.51 -24.20
N LYS A 395 -20.45 -26.86 -23.94
CA LYS A 395 -21.52 -25.89 -23.66
C LYS A 395 -21.58 -25.48 -22.18
N GLU A 396 -20.93 -26.25 -21.32
CA GLU A 396 -20.82 -25.96 -19.89
C GLU A 396 -19.49 -25.26 -19.61
N PRO A 397 -19.49 -24.24 -18.74
CA PRO A 397 -18.26 -23.57 -18.36
C PRO A 397 -17.34 -24.47 -17.53
N PHE A 398 -16.04 -24.34 -17.78
CA PHE A 398 -14.99 -25.14 -17.18
C PHE A 398 -14.93 -24.89 -15.68
N LYS A 399 -14.97 -25.97 -14.90
CA LYS A 399 -14.87 -25.93 -13.44
C LYS A 399 -13.41 -26.07 -13.02
N PHE A 400 -12.86 -25.02 -12.44
CA PHE A 400 -11.55 -25.03 -11.81
C PHE A 400 -11.68 -25.69 -10.43
N LEU A 401 -10.95 -26.79 -10.23
CA LEU A 401 -10.97 -27.56 -8.99
C LEU A 401 -9.78 -27.17 -8.11
N LYS A 402 -10.03 -26.82 -6.84
CA LYS A 402 -8.97 -26.50 -5.87
C LYS A 402 -7.96 -27.63 -5.71
N ALA A 403 -8.40 -28.88 -5.85
CA ALA A 403 -7.52 -30.05 -5.78
C ALA A 403 -6.47 -30.07 -6.90
N LYS A 404 -6.76 -29.48 -8.07
CA LYS A 404 -5.82 -29.39 -9.21
C LYS A 404 -5.07 -28.06 -9.23
N TYR A 405 -5.73 -26.98 -8.82
CA TYR A 405 -5.20 -25.62 -8.77
C TYR A 405 -5.09 -25.19 -7.31
N THR A 406 -3.96 -25.53 -6.67
CA THR A 406 -3.83 -25.52 -5.21
C THR A 406 -3.81 -24.12 -4.58
N ASP A 407 -3.53 -23.08 -5.36
CA ASP A 407 -3.59 -21.69 -4.93
C ASP A 407 -5.01 -21.11 -4.95
N LEU A 408 -6.02 -21.85 -5.44
CA LEU A 408 -7.42 -21.43 -5.38
C LEU A 408 -7.98 -21.52 -3.95
N GLU A 409 -8.84 -20.57 -3.61
CA GLU A 409 -9.54 -20.59 -2.32
C GLU A 409 -10.59 -21.70 -2.24
N LYS A 410 -11.29 -21.95 -3.35
CA LYS A 410 -12.36 -22.95 -3.54
C LYS A 410 -12.52 -23.33 -5.00
N ASP A 411 -13.25 -24.40 -5.27
CA ASP A 411 -13.72 -24.73 -6.62
C ASP A 411 -14.54 -23.56 -7.20
N MET A 412 -14.37 -23.26 -8.48
CA MET A 412 -15.14 -22.20 -9.14
C MET A 412 -15.33 -22.43 -10.64
N THR A 413 -16.45 -21.91 -11.14
CA THR A 413 -16.81 -21.86 -12.57
C THR A 413 -17.04 -20.41 -13.01
N ASP A 414 -17.69 -19.64 -12.13
CA ASP A 414 -17.85 -18.20 -12.26
C ASP A 414 -16.65 -17.52 -11.58
N ILE A 415 -15.66 -17.12 -12.38
CA ILE A 415 -14.44 -16.49 -11.86
C ILE A 415 -14.72 -14.99 -11.67
N PRO A 416 -14.73 -14.45 -10.43
CA PRO A 416 -15.02 -13.03 -10.22
C PRO A 416 -14.07 -12.12 -11.00
N PHE A 417 -14.56 -10.97 -11.47
CA PHE A 417 -13.81 -10.07 -12.35
C PHE A 417 -12.41 -9.71 -11.83
N SER A 418 -12.31 -9.48 -10.51
CA SER A 418 -11.07 -9.07 -9.83
C SER A 418 -10.33 -10.23 -9.16
N TYR A 419 -10.74 -11.48 -9.37
CA TYR A 419 -10.14 -12.63 -8.71
C TYR A 419 -8.75 -12.93 -9.27
N LYS A 420 -7.81 -13.14 -8.34
CA LYS A 420 -6.52 -13.80 -8.56
C LYS A 420 -6.36 -14.86 -7.49
N ASP A 421 -5.64 -15.94 -7.80
CA ASP A 421 -5.30 -16.92 -6.78
C ASP A 421 -4.27 -16.36 -5.76
N LYS A 422 -4.02 -17.11 -4.69
CA LYS A 422 -3.19 -16.68 -3.55
C LYS A 422 -1.78 -16.22 -3.96
N ARG A 423 -1.21 -16.79 -5.02
CA ARG A 423 0.15 -16.50 -5.50
C ARG A 423 0.17 -15.72 -6.81
N ASN A 424 -1.01 -15.35 -7.33
CA ASN A 424 -1.17 -14.78 -8.67
C ASN A 424 -0.49 -15.68 -9.73
N TYR A 425 -0.76 -17.00 -9.69
CA TYR A 425 -0.04 -18.02 -10.45
C TYR A 425 -0.86 -18.68 -11.58
N ASP A 426 -1.93 -19.40 -11.26
CA ASP A 426 -2.81 -20.10 -12.21
C ASP A 426 -3.86 -19.18 -12.81
N ILE A 427 -4.47 -18.34 -11.98
CA ILE A 427 -5.37 -17.27 -12.38
C ILE A 427 -4.73 -15.95 -11.96
N LYS A 428 -4.07 -15.31 -12.91
CA LYS A 428 -3.34 -14.05 -12.70
C LYS A 428 -4.13 -12.85 -13.14
N VAL A 429 -3.98 -11.77 -12.38
CA VAL A 429 -4.42 -10.42 -12.73
C VAL A 429 -3.21 -9.51 -12.81
N VAL A 430 -3.05 -8.85 -13.95
CA VAL A 430 -2.09 -7.75 -14.15
C VAL A 430 -2.86 -6.63 -14.84
N ASP A 431 -3.18 -5.57 -14.11
CA ASP A 431 -4.07 -4.50 -14.59
C ASP A 431 -5.37 -5.05 -15.22
N ASN A 432 -5.61 -4.73 -16.48
CA ASN A 432 -6.75 -5.18 -17.26
C ASN A 432 -6.54 -6.54 -17.95
N GLN A 433 -5.38 -7.17 -17.78
CA GLN A 433 -5.07 -8.49 -18.31
C GLN A 433 -5.45 -9.59 -17.33
N ARG A 434 -5.93 -10.71 -17.88
CA ARG A 434 -6.14 -11.98 -17.20
C ARG A 434 -5.25 -13.02 -17.85
N ILE A 435 -4.56 -13.82 -17.06
CA ILE A 435 -3.76 -14.95 -17.53
C ILE A 435 -4.23 -16.21 -16.81
N ILE A 436 -4.59 -17.24 -17.57
CA ILE A 436 -5.14 -18.49 -17.04
C ILE A 436 -4.31 -19.67 -17.56
N HIS A 437 -3.87 -20.53 -16.64
CA HIS A 437 -3.16 -21.76 -16.97
C HIS A 437 -4.08 -22.99 -16.96
N PHE A 438 -3.83 -23.92 -17.88
CA PHE A 438 -4.49 -25.22 -17.96
C PHE A 438 -3.45 -26.32 -18.09
N TYR A 439 -3.64 -27.39 -17.33
CA TYR A 439 -2.75 -28.56 -17.28
C TYR A 439 -3.43 -29.77 -17.93
N ASP A 440 -3.75 -29.65 -19.21
CA ASP A 440 -4.42 -30.68 -20.00
C ASP A 440 -4.09 -30.50 -21.49
N ALA A 441 -3.40 -31.48 -22.08
CA ALA A 441 -2.97 -31.45 -23.47
C ALA A 441 -4.12 -31.57 -24.50
N SER A 442 -5.32 -31.98 -24.04
CA SER A 442 -6.53 -32.09 -24.87
C SER A 442 -7.22 -30.75 -25.13
N VAL A 443 -6.78 -29.66 -24.49
CA VAL A 443 -7.29 -28.31 -24.73
C VAL A 443 -6.80 -27.83 -26.09
N LYS A 444 -7.71 -27.69 -27.06
CA LYS A 444 -7.43 -27.22 -28.44
C LYS A 444 -8.06 -25.88 -28.77
N LYS A 445 -9.11 -25.50 -28.03
CA LYS A 445 -9.83 -24.25 -28.21
C LYS A 445 -10.30 -23.73 -26.86
N LEU A 446 -10.24 -22.42 -26.67
CA LEU A 446 -10.73 -21.74 -25.48
C LEU A 446 -11.67 -20.61 -25.87
N SER A 447 -12.75 -20.45 -25.12
CA SER A 447 -13.65 -19.29 -25.22
C SER A 447 -13.85 -18.64 -23.86
N VAL A 448 -13.91 -17.31 -23.84
CA VAL A 448 -14.19 -16.53 -22.62
C VAL A 448 -15.45 -15.70 -22.83
N VAL A 449 -16.35 -15.73 -21.86
CA VAL A 449 -17.56 -14.91 -21.82
C VAL A 449 -17.55 -14.10 -20.54
N MET A 450 -17.63 -12.77 -20.66
CA MET A 450 -17.88 -11.90 -19.51
C MET A 450 -19.35 -11.93 -19.17
N VAL A 451 -19.67 -11.93 -17.88
CA VAL A 451 -21.05 -11.89 -17.38
C VAL A 451 -21.18 -10.78 -16.35
N TYR A 452 -22.22 -9.97 -16.52
CA TYR A 452 -22.72 -9.07 -15.49
C TYR A 452 -24.01 -9.65 -14.93
N GLU A 453 -24.13 -9.77 -13.61
CA GLU A 453 -25.31 -10.32 -12.97
C GLU A 453 -25.95 -9.31 -12.01
N GLU A 454 -27.25 -9.10 -12.19
CA GLU A 454 -28.04 -8.22 -11.34
C GLU A 454 -29.45 -8.76 -11.17
N ASP A 455 -29.93 -8.79 -9.92
CA ASP A 455 -31.28 -9.25 -9.56
C ASP A 455 -31.63 -10.63 -10.16
N GLY A 456 -30.64 -11.52 -10.22
CA GLY A 456 -30.75 -12.87 -10.80
C GLY A 456 -30.78 -12.92 -12.33
N LYS A 457 -30.63 -11.79 -13.02
CA LYS A 457 -30.54 -11.70 -14.48
C LYS A 457 -29.09 -11.57 -14.94
N LYS A 458 -28.72 -12.40 -15.91
CA LYS A 458 -27.38 -12.43 -16.52
C LYS A 458 -27.35 -11.65 -17.84
N TYR A 459 -26.31 -10.85 -18.00
CA TYR A 459 -25.99 -10.11 -19.20
C TYR A 459 -24.60 -10.55 -19.67
N SER A 460 -24.55 -11.34 -20.74
CA SER A 460 -23.31 -11.96 -21.21
C SER A 460 -22.76 -11.25 -22.43
N SER A 461 -21.44 -11.04 -22.48
CA SER A 461 -20.74 -10.55 -23.68
C SER A 461 -20.86 -11.54 -24.85
N ASP A 462 -20.46 -11.13 -26.05
CA ASP A 462 -20.13 -12.14 -27.06
C ASP A 462 -18.88 -12.92 -26.61
N PRO A 463 -18.73 -14.18 -27.02
CA PRO A 463 -17.56 -14.97 -26.64
C PRO A 463 -16.30 -14.48 -27.38
N MET A 464 -15.20 -14.36 -26.65
CA MET A 464 -13.86 -14.32 -27.25
C MET A 464 -13.38 -15.75 -27.41
N THR A 465 -13.28 -16.25 -28.65
CA THR A 465 -12.87 -17.63 -28.95
C THR A 465 -11.53 -17.65 -29.68
N THR A 466 -10.64 -18.56 -29.29
CA THR A 466 -9.32 -18.75 -29.92
C THR A 466 -8.92 -20.22 -29.97
N PRO A 467 -8.23 -20.69 -31.03
CA PRO A 467 -7.50 -21.94 -30.99
C PRO A 467 -6.28 -21.82 -30.05
N VAL A 468 -5.81 -22.95 -29.55
CA VAL A 468 -4.53 -23.06 -28.84
C VAL A 468 -3.43 -23.28 -29.86
N VAL A 469 -2.42 -22.41 -29.85
CA VAL A 469 -1.25 -22.54 -30.73
C VAL A 469 -0.12 -23.26 -30.00
N THR A 470 0.36 -24.37 -30.55
CA THR A 470 1.55 -25.08 -30.10
C THR A 470 2.79 -24.46 -30.74
N ALA A 471 3.83 -24.19 -29.96
CA ALA A 471 5.12 -23.76 -30.50
C ALA A 471 5.88 -24.98 -31.06
N GLY A 472 5.39 -25.52 -32.17
CA GLY A 472 6.02 -26.61 -32.93
C GLY A 472 5.84 -26.37 -34.42
N ILE A 473 6.83 -26.71 -35.24
CA ILE A 473 6.68 -26.71 -36.70
C ILE A 473 5.73 -27.87 -37.02
N GLU A 474 4.43 -27.60 -37.13
CA GLU A 474 3.45 -28.66 -37.43
C GLU A 474 3.39 -29.01 -38.92
N ASP A 475 3.97 -28.20 -39.82
CA ASP A 475 4.05 -28.50 -41.25
C ASP A 475 5.31 -27.93 -41.91
N ALA A 476 6.37 -28.73 -41.99
CA ALA A 476 7.34 -28.54 -43.06
C ALA A 476 6.74 -29.13 -44.33
N ALA A 477 6.13 -28.31 -45.18
CA ALA A 477 5.67 -28.73 -46.49
C ALA A 477 6.87 -29.20 -47.33
N VAL A 478 7.16 -30.51 -47.31
CA VAL A 478 8.16 -31.11 -48.20
C VAL A 478 7.57 -31.11 -49.60
N ASN A 479 8.08 -30.22 -50.45
CA ASN A 479 7.66 -30.09 -51.83
C ASN A 479 7.95 -31.41 -52.57
N LYS A 480 6.90 -32.15 -52.95
CA LYS A 480 6.99 -33.50 -53.57
C LYS A 480 7.59 -33.50 -54.99
N ASN A 481 7.96 -32.34 -55.54
CA ASN A 481 8.66 -32.19 -56.81
C ASN A 481 10.15 -31.96 -56.59
N ALA A 482 10.83 -32.90 -55.94
CA ALA A 482 12.25 -32.75 -55.65
C ALA A 482 13.08 -32.84 -56.94
N THR A 483 13.82 -31.77 -57.26
CA THR A 483 14.74 -31.78 -58.40
C THR A 483 16.05 -32.45 -57.97
N GLU A 484 16.44 -33.52 -58.65
CA GLU A 484 17.67 -34.25 -58.34
C GLU A 484 18.90 -33.60 -58.99
N LYS A 485 20.01 -33.56 -58.25
CA LYS A 485 21.36 -33.22 -58.74
C LYS A 485 22.29 -34.39 -58.49
N TYR A 486 23.09 -34.73 -59.49
CA TYR A 486 24.00 -35.88 -59.46
C TYR A 486 25.43 -35.43 -59.18
N TYR A 487 26.18 -36.24 -58.44
CA TYR A 487 27.57 -35.98 -58.09
C TYR A 487 28.40 -37.27 -58.14
N THR A 488 29.69 -37.14 -58.39
CA THR A 488 30.68 -38.19 -58.15
C THR A 488 30.92 -38.36 -56.64
N VAL A 489 31.57 -39.46 -56.24
CA VAL A 489 31.85 -39.75 -54.82
C VAL A 489 32.83 -38.73 -54.20
N ASP A 490 33.71 -38.13 -55.02
CA ASP A 490 34.61 -37.03 -54.64
C ASP A 490 33.91 -35.65 -54.67
N GLY A 491 32.61 -35.59 -54.95
CA GLY A 491 31.78 -34.39 -54.78
C GLY A 491 31.68 -33.46 -55.99
N ARG A 492 32.17 -33.87 -57.17
CA ARG A 492 32.01 -33.09 -58.42
C ARG A 492 30.60 -33.25 -58.98
N ARG A 493 30.00 -32.16 -59.45
CA ARG A 493 28.63 -32.17 -60.01
C ARG A 493 28.61 -32.78 -61.41
N LEU A 494 27.67 -33.68 -61.65
CA LEU A 494 27.40 -34.34 -62.91
C LEU A 494 26.10 -33.81 -63.54
N GLN A 495 26.02 -33.83 -64.87
CA GLN A 495 24.79 -33.48 -65.58
C GLN A 495 23.78 -34.63 -65.65
N HIS A 496 24.25 -35.87 -65.68
CA HIS A 496 23.46 -37.10 -65.63
C HIS A 496 24.23 -38.18 -64.85
N LEU A 497 23.56 -39.25 -64.43
CA LEU A 497 24.20 -40.38 -63.78
C LEU A 497 25.21 -41.05 -64.73
N GLN A 498 26.39 -41.40 -64.22
CA GLN A 498 27.43 -42.07 -65.00
C GLN A 498 27.62 -43.52 -64.54
N ARG A 499 28.24 -44.35 -65.38
CA ARG A 499 28.57 -45.74 -65.02
C ARG A 499 29.46 -45.77 -63.77
N GLY A 500 29.10 -46.57 -62.78
CA GLY A 500 29.72 -46.59 -61.45
C GLY A 500 28.84 -45.97 -60.36
N LEU A 501 29.42 -45.68 -59.20
CA LEU A 501 28.71 -45.17 -58.03
C LEU A 501 28.54 -43.65 -58.10
N ASN A 502 27.29 -43.20 -58.00
CA ASN A 502 26.90 -41.80 -58.02
C ASN A 502 26.23 -41.41 -56.69
N ILE A 503 26.34 -40.14 -56.32
CA ILE A 503 25.61 -39.53 -55.20
C ILE A 503 24.51 -38.65 -55.79
N VAL A 504 23.26 -38.94 -55.43
CA VAL A 504 22.08 -38.16 -55.84
C VAL A 504 21.61 -37.34 -54.66
N LYS A 505 21.54 -36.03 -54.85
CA LYS A 505 20.98 -35.10 -53.86
C LYS A 505 19.69 -34.50 -54.39
N SER A 506 18.62 -34.65 -53.63
CA SER A 506 17.31 -34.11 -53.95
C SER A 506 17.15 -32.73 -53.32
N SER A 507 16.37 -31.85 -53.95
CA SER A 507 16.10 -30.51 -53.40
C SER A 507 15.29 -30.52 -52.09
N ASP A 508 14.72 -31.67 -51.71
CA ASP A 508 14.11 -31.91 -50.40
C ASP A 508 15.14 -32.21 -49.28
N GLY A 509 16.43 -32.17 -49.60
CA GLY A 509 17.53 -32.40 -48.66
C GLY A 509 17.95 -33.87 -48.53
N THR A 510 17.24 -34.82 -49.16
CA THR A 510 17.62 -36.23 -49.13
C THR A 510 18.85 -36.51 -50.01
N THR A 511 19.69 -37.46 -49.58
CA THR A 511 20.87 -37.90 -50.34
C THR A 511 20.91 -39.41 -50.41
N ARG A 512 21.09 -39.98 -51.61
CA ARG A 512 21.17 -41.43 -51.84
C ARG A 512 22.34 -41.80 -52.77
N LYS A 513 22.81 -43.04 -52.67
CA LYS A 513 23.85 -43.60 -53.55
C LYS A 513 23.21 -44.46 -54.63
N VAL A 514 23.62 -44.28 -55.89
CA VAL A 514 23.08 -45.01 -57.04
C VAL A 514 24.23 -45.61 -57.84
N LEU A 515 24.23 -46.94 -57.99
CA LEU A 515 25.18 -47.65 -58.83
C LEU A 515 24.57 -47.87 -60.22
N VAL A 516 25.14 -47.26 -61.25
CA VAL A 516 24.76 -47.50 -62.64
C VAL A 516 25.74 -48.51 -63.25
N LYS A 517 25.23 -49.65 -63.72
CA LYS A 517 26.07 -50.77 -64.18
C LYS A 517 26.65 -50.58 -65.58
#